data_AF-A0A3C1V890-F1
#
_entry.id   AF-A0A3C1V890-F1
#
_cell.length_a   1.000
_cell.length_b   1.000
_cell.length_c   1.000
_cell.angle_alpha   90.00
_cell.angle_beta   90.00
_cell.angle_gamma   90.00
#
_symmetry.space_group_name_H-M   'P 1'
#
loop_
_entity.id
_entity.type
_entity.pdbx_description
1 polymer ?
#
loop_
_entity_poly.entity_id
_entity_poly.type
_entity_poly.pdbx_seq_one_letter_code
_entity_poly.pdbx_strand_id
1 'polypeptide(L)' 'MERQPLTVGQFYKEHAGSLEMRLIAGEAGFDRIIREPTVNRPGLALSGFTR' A
#
# COMPACT_ATOMS: atom_id res chain seq x y z
N MET A 1 3.72 -19.08 -9.58
CA MET A 1 3.40 -17.99 -10.53
C MET A 1 4.10 -16.74 -10.03
N GLU A 2 5.06 -16.21 -10.78
CA GLU A 2 5.62 -14.89 -10.46
C GLU A 2 4.51 -13.85 -10.62
N ARG A 3 4.26 -13.07 -9.57
CA ARG A 3 3.36 -11.93 -9.63
C ARG A 3 4.13 -10.75 -10.19
N GLN A 4 3.55 -10.08 -11.18
CA GLN A 4 4.13 -8.83 -11.67
C GLN A 4 4.15 -7.80 -10.54
N PRO A 5 5.21 -6.97 -10.46
CA PRO A 5 5.28 -5.91 -9.46
C PRO A 5 4.08 -4.95 -9.62
N LEU A 6 3.38 -4.68 -8.51
CA LEU A 6 2.28 -3.72 -8.45
C LEU A 6 2.77 -2.46 -7.74
N THR A 7 2.62 -1.29 -8.36
CA THR A 7 2.94 -0.02 -7.70
C THR A 7 1.74 0.51 -6.90
N VAL A 8 2.01 1.38 -5.92
CA VAL A 8 0.97 2.11 -5.17
C VAL A 8 0.06 2.89 -6.11
N GLY A 9 0.62 3.51 -7.15
CA GLY A 9 -0.13 4.28 -8.14
C GLY A 9 -1.07 3.41 -8.99
N GLN A 10 -0.62 2.22 -9.41
CA GLN A 10 -1.46 1.26 -10.13
C GLN A 10 -2.64 0.81 -9.26
N PHE A 11 -2.36 0.40 -8.01
CA PHE A 11 -3.41 0.00 -7.06
C PHE A 11 -4.41 1.13 -6.81
N TYR A 12 -3.93 2.35 -6.59
CA TYR A 12 -4.79 3.51 -6.36
C TYR A 12 -5.67 3.79 -7.59
N LYS A 13 -5.10 3.82 -8.79
CA LYS A 13 -5.83 4.09 -10.04
C LYS A 13 -6.93 3.05 -10.28
N GLU A 14 -6.65 1.77 -10.02
CA GLU A 14 -7.58 0.67 -10.30
C GLU A 14 -8.66 0.48 -9.23
N HIS A 15 -8.37 0.79 -7.96
CA HIS A 15 -9.22 0.40 -6.84
C HIS A 15 -9.71 1.56 -5.96
N ALA A 16 -9.22 2.79 -6.12
CA ALA A 16 -9.64 3.91 -5.27
C ALA A 16 -11.15 4.16 -5.31
N GLY A 17 -11.78 4.00 -6.48
CA GLY A 17 -13.23 4.16 -6.60
C GLY A 17 -14.02 3.13 -5.80
N SER A 18 -13.69 1.84 -5.94
CA SER A 18 -14.43 0.77 -5.24
C SER A 18 -14.16 0.72 -3.74
N LEU A 19 -13.00 1.23 -3.31
CA LEU A 19 -12.59 1.30 -1.91
C LEU A 19 -12.87 2.67 -1.26
N GLU A 20 -13.51 3.59 -1.99
CA GLU A 20 -13.81 4.95 -1.54
C GLU A 20 -12.57 5.70 -1.00
N MET A 21 -11.40 5.45 -1.62
CA MET A 21 -10.15 6.06 -1.20
C MET A 21 -10.04 7.51 -1.67
N ARG A 22 -9.45 8.34 -0.82
CA ARG A 22 -9.09 9.73 -1.14
C ARG A 22 -7.61 9.94 -0.87
N LEU A 23 -6.88 10.43 -1.86
CA LEU A 23 -5.51 10.87 -1.68
C LEU A 23 -5.45 12.06 -0.72
N ILE A 24 -4.73 11.91 0.40
CA ILE A 24 -4.51 12.99 1.38
C ILE A 24 -3.17 13.69 1.13
N ALA A 25 -2.13 12.91 0.84
CA ALA A 25 -0.78 13.38 0.55
C ALA A 25 0.03 12.24 -0.13
N GLY A 26 1.24 12.55 -0.60
CA GLY A 26 2.21 11.52 -0.96
C GLY A 26 2.11 10.95 -2.39
N GLU A 27 1.51 11.69 -3.33
CA GLU A 27 1.46 11.33 -4.76
C GLU A 27 2.85 10.99 -5.33
N ALA A 28 3.89 11.71 -4.88
CA ALA A 28 5.28 11.48 -5.25
C ALA A 28 5.80 10.07 -4.91
N GLY A 29 5.06 9.27 -4.12
CA GLY A 29 5.40 7.89 -3.77
C GLY A 29 4.64 6.82 -4.54
N PHE A 30 3.93 7.17 -5.62
CA PHE A 30 3.14 6.22 -6.41
C PHE A 30 3.96 5.19 -7.18
N ASP A 31 5.25 5.43 -7.35
CA ASP A 31 6.24 4.52 -7.93
C ASP A 31 6.64 3.37 -6.97
N ARG A 32 6.33 3.48 -5.67
CA ARG A 32 6.66 2.45 -4.68
C ARG A 32 5.95 1.14 -4.98
N ILE A 33 6.70 0.04 -4.85
CA ILE A 33 6.18 -1.32 -5.05
C ILE A 33 5.48 -1.84 -3.79
N ILE A 34 4.28 -2.38 -3.96
CA ILE A 34 3.57 -3.18 -2.95
C ILE A 34 4.24 -4.55 -2.92
N ARG A 35 5.02 -4.81 -1.85
CA ARG A 35 5.85 -6.02 -1.73
C ARG A 35 5.07 -7.25 -1.28
N GLU A 36 3.98 -7.04 -0.57
CA GLU A 36 3.20 -8.09 0.06
C GLU A 36 1.70 -7.76 -0.07
N PRO A 37 0.85 -8.75 -0.40
CA PRO A 37 -0.56 -8.49 -0.71
C PRO A 37 -1.44 -8.36 0.54
N THR A 38 -0.92 -8.62 1.74
CA THR A 38 -1.74 -8.60 2.95
C THR A 38 -1.84 -7.17 3.49
N VAL A 39 -2.94 -6.88 4.19
CA VAL A 39 -3.09 -5.60 4.89
C VAL A 39 -2.39 -5.73 6.24
N ASN A 40 -1.30 -4.99 6.40
CA ASN A 40 -0.55 -4.99 7.66
C ASN A 40 -1.35 -4.33 8.80
N ARG A 41 -1.30 -4.94 9.99
CA ARG A 41 -1.83 -4.39 11.25
C ARG A 41 -0.67 -4.18 12.21
N PRO A 42 0.06 -3.05 12.10
CA PRO A 42 1.35 -2.87 12.76
C PRO A 42 1.25 -2.53 14.25
N GLY A 43 0.28 -3.10 14.99
CA GLY A 43 0.03 -2.75 16.39
C GLY A 43 1.25 -2.96 17.30
N LEU A 44 1.97 -4.07 17.13
CA LEU A 44 3.22 -4.34 17.86
C LEU A 44 4.34 -3.37 17.49
N ALA A 45 4.52 -3.08 16.20
CA ALA A 45 5.52 -2.12 15.76
C ALA A 45 5.24 -0.71 16.29
N LEU A 46 3.96 -0.31 16.31
CA LEU A 46 3.52 0.97 16.88
C LEU A 46 3.67 1.03 18.40
N SER A 47 3.65 -0.11 19.11
CA SER A 47 3.95 -0.20 20.55
C SER A 47 5.45 -0.38 20.86
N GLY A 48 6.33 -0.26 19.86
CA GLY A 48 7.79 -0.30 20.03
C GLY A 48 8.44 -1.67 19.81
N PHE A 49 7.68 -2.70 19.46
CA PHE A 49 8.19 -4.05 19.17
C PHE A 49 8.55 -4.16 17.69
N THR A 50 9.78 -3.81 17.36
CA THR A 50 10.28 -3.75 15.96
C THR A 50 11.45 -4.69 15.69
N ARG A 51 11.78 -5.55 16.66
CA ARG A 51 12.93 -6.48 16.61
C ARG A 51 12.46 -7.89 16.89
#